data_AF-D5VSB1-F1
#
_entry.id   AF-D5VSB1-F1
#
_cell.length_a   1.000
_cell.length_b   1.000
_cell.length_c   1.000
_cell.angle_alpha   90.00
_cell.angle_beta   90.00
_cell.angle_gamma   90.00
#
_symmetry.space_group_name_H-M   'P 1'
#
loop_
_entity.id
_entity.type
_entity.pdbx_description
1 polymer ?
#
loop_
_entity_poly.entity_id
_entity_poly.type
_entity_poly.pdbx_seq_one_letter_code
_entity_poly.pdbx_strand_id
1 'polypeptide(L)' 'MVKKMNNKGKRNTQKKQIQNFEYARKLRGKNVKIFLRNGEVLDAEVTGVSNYEIIVKVENRNLLIFKHAIDYIEFQP' A
#
# COMPACT_ATOMS: atom_id res chain seq x y z
N MET A 1 -14.10 -56.05 11.37
CA MET A 1 -12.86 -55.37 10.95
C MET A 1 -13.23 -54.27 9.95
N VAL A 2 -13.40 -53.02 10.40
CA VAL A 2 -13.92 -51.91 9.57
C VAL A 2 -12.74 -51.17 8.92
N LYS A 3 -12.76 -51.09 7.59
CA LYS A 3 -11.74 -50.44 6.75
C LYS A 3 -11.88 -48.92 6.89
N LYS A 4 -10.96 -48.26 7.61
CA LYS A 4 -10.91 -46.78 7.69
C LYS A 4 -10.57 -46.19 6.32
N MET A 5 -11.53 -45.47 5.73
CA MET A 5 -11.29 -44.64 4.55
C MET A 5 -10.48 -43.40 4.94
N ASN A 6 -9.30 -43.26 4.34
CA ASN A 6 -8.38 -42.16 4.57
C ASN A 6 -8.80 -40.97 3.70
N ASN A 7 -9.55 -40.02 4.28
CA ASN A 7 -9.91 -38.76 3.62
C ASN A 7 -8.66 -37.87 3.55
N LYS A 8 -7.90 -37.96 2.46
CA LYS A 8 -6.86 -36.97 2.13
C LYS A 8 -7.53 -35.66 1.75
N GLY A 9 -7.76 -34.80 2.74
CA GLY A 9 -8.21 -33.43 2.54
C GLY A 9 -7.30 -32.73 1.52
N LYS A 10 -7.87 -32.29 0.41
CA LYS A 10 -7.20 -31.43 -0.57
C LYS A 10 -6.79 -30.15 0.15
N ARG A 11 -5.49 -29.97 0.43
CA ARG A 11 -4.95 -28.70 0.93
C ARG A 11 -5.19 -27.66 -0.16
N ASN A 12 -6.15 -26.78 0.08
CA ASN A 12 -6.44 -25.64 -0.76
C ASN A 12 -5.28 -24.65 -0.58
N THR A 13 -4.22 -24.78 -1.37
CA THR A 13 -3.15 -23.79 -1.42
C THR A 13 -3.70 -22.55 -2.11
N GLN A 14 -4.33 -21.66 -1.33
CA GLN A 14 -4.65 -20.31 -1.79
C GLN A 14 -3.32 -19.70 -2.26
N LYS A 15 -3.13 -19.63 -3.58
CA LYS A 15 -1.97 -18.96 -4.18
C LYS A 15 -2.03 -17.51 -3.68
N LYS A 16 -1.12 -17.13 -2.77
CA LYS A 16 -0.95 -15.73 -2.38
C LYS A 16 -0.70 -14.95 -3.65
N GLN A 17 -1.65 -14.10 -4.04
CA GLN A 17 -1.47 -13.22 -5.19
C GLN A 17 -0.37 -12.23 -4.83
N ILE A 18 0.80 -12.41 -5.42
CA ILE A 18 1.94 -11.53 -5.21
C ILE A 18 1.60 -10.21 -5.89
N GLN A 19 1.50 -9.15 -5.11
CA GLN A 19 1.26 -7.82 -5.63
C GLN A 19 2.48 -7.35 -6.43
N ASN A 20 2.24 -6.69 -7.56
CA ASN A 20 3.31 -6.12 -8.38
C ASN A 20 4.16 -5.16 -7.55
N PHE A 21 5.46 -5.16 -7.84
CA PHE A 21 6.40 -4.27 -7.19
C PHE A 21 6.06 -2.79 -7.49
N GLU A 22 6.03 -1.97 -6.45
CA GLU A 22 5.77 -0.54 -6.53
C GLU A 22 6.62 0.21 -5.50
N TYR A 23 7.38 1.23 -5.96
CA TYR A 23 8.27 2.01 -5.09
C TYR A 23 7.54 2.75 -3.98
N ALA A 24 6.34 3.28 -4.23
CA ALA A 24 5.56 4.01 -3.23
C ALA A 24 5.34 3.19 -1.94
N ARG A 25 5.24 1.86 -2.04
CA ARG A 25 5.07 0.98 -0.88
C ARG A 25 6.28 0.99 0.07
N LYS A 26 7.48 1.31 -0.43
CA LYS A 26 8.68 1.49 0.39
C LYS A 26 8.70 2.81 1.17
N LEU A 27 7.81 3.75 0.83
CA LEU A 27 7.71 5.04 1.51
C LEU A 27 6.88 4.95 2.80
N ARG A 28 6.20 3.83 3.06
CA ARG A 28 5.42 3.66 4.30
C ARG A 28 6.28 3.86 5.54
N GLY A 29 5.86 4.76 6.42
CA GLY A 29 6.58 5.20 7.62
C GLY A 29 7.65 6.27 7.36
N LYS A 30 7.82 6.73 6.13
CA LYS A 30 8.76 7.83 5.79
C LYS A 30 8.03 9.17 5.71
N ASN A 31 8.74 10.22 6.10
CA ASN A 31 8.37 11.60 5.79
C ASN A 31 8.79 11.94 4.37
N VAL A 32 7.88 12.54 3.60
CA VAL A 32 8.04 12.88 2.19
C VAL A 32 7.40 14.23 1.89
N LYS A 33 7.80 14.85 0.77
CA LYS A 33 7.06 15.97 0.17
C LYS A 33 6.24 15.45 -1.01
N ILE A 34 4.93 15.66 -0.98
CA ILE A 34 4.01 15.26 -2.05
C ILE A 34 3.59 16.50 -2.82
N PHE A 35 3.89 16.52 -4.11
CA PHE A 35 3.55 17.61 -5.02
C PHE A 35 2.29 17.22 -5.80
N LEU A 36 1.20 17.94 -5.56
CA LEU A 36 -0.10 17.71 -6.18
C LEU A 36 -0.24 18.49 -7.49
N ARG A 37 -1.09 17.97 -8.39
CA ARG A 37 -1.41 18.57 -9.70
C ARG A 37 -1.92 20.00 -9.66
N ASN A 38 -2.57 20.38 -8.56
CA ASN A 38 -3.07 21.73 -8.34
C ASN A 38 -1.98 22.70 -7.86
N GLY A 39 -0.73 22.25 -7.73
CA GLY A 39 0.41 23.04 -7.25
C GLY A 39 0.61 23.02 -5.73
N GLU A 40 -0.26 22.36 -4.96
CA GLU A 40 -0.08 22.23 -3.51
C GLU A 40 1.07 21.26 -3.17
N VAL A 41 1.76 21.56 -2.08
CA VAL A 41 2.83 20.71 -1.54
C VAL A 41 2.48 20.28 -0.12
N LEU A 42 2.54 18.98 0.14
CA LEU A 42 2.25 18.40 1.44
C LEU A 42 3.53 17.82 2.06
N ASP A 43 3.95 18.37 3.19
CA ASP A 43 4.91 17.73 4.10
C ASP A 43 4.18 16.63 4.90
N ALA A 44 4.42 15.38 4.53
CA ALA A 44 3.54 14.27 4.90
C ALA A 44 4.29 13.02 5.36
N GLU A 45 3.75 12.32 6.35
CA GLU A 45 4.16 10.95 6.71
C GLU A 45 3.27 9.96 5.95
N VAL A 46 3.85 9.02 5.19
CA VAL A 46 3.07 8.00 4.48
C VAL A 46 2.67 6.88 5.44
N THR A 47 1.38 6.70 5.70
CA THR A 47 0.87 5.68 6.63
C THR A 47 0.34 4.43 5.93
N GLY A 48 -0.05 4.55 4.65
CA GLY A 48 -0.56 3.43 3.85
C GLY A 48 -0.47 3.64 2.34
N VAL A 49 -0.40 2.54 1.60
CA VAL A 49 -0.34 2.55 0.12
C VAL A 49 -1.22 1.43 -0.43
N SER A 50 -2.19 1.81 -1.25
CA SER A 50 -3.07 0.89 -1.98
C SER A 50 -2.69 0.87 -3.47
N ASN A 51 -3.56 0.32 -4.33
CA ASN A 51 -3.38 0.40 -5.78
C ASN A 51 -3.60 1.84 -6.30
N TYR A 52 -4.55 2.58 -5.75
CA TYR A 52 -4.98 3.88 -6.30
C TYR A 52 -4.77 5.06 -5.34
N GLU A 53 -4.58 4.78 -4.06
CA GLU A 53 -4.47 5.79 -3.02
C GLU A 53 -3.16 5.68 -2.24
N ILE A 54 -2.74 6.82 -1.69
CA ILE A 54 -1.73 6.93 -0.64
C ILE A 54 -2.40 7.59 0.56
N ILE A 55 -2.30 6.94 1.72
CA ILE A 55 -2.83 7.46 2.98
C ILE A 55 -1.66 8.12 3.69
N VAL A 56 -1.86 9.37 4.10
CA VAL A 56 -0.82 10.18 4.73
C VAL A 56 -1.33 10.90 5.97
N LYS A 57 -0.39 11.28 6.82
CA LYS A 57 -0.63 12.21 7.92
C LYS A 57 0.09 13.52 7.63
N VAL A 58 -0.64 14.63 7.69
CA VAL A 58 -0.12 15.99 7.55
C VAL A 58 -0.53 16.74 8.81
N GLU A 59 0.43 17.09 9.65
CA GLU A 59 0.20 17.66 10.98
C GLU A 59 -0.79 16.78 11.80
N ASN A 60 -1.99 17.29 12.07
CA ASN A 60 -3.06 16.62 12.83
C ASN A 60 -4.17 16.04 11.94
N ARG A 61 -3.97 16.01 10.61
CA ARG A 61 -4.96 15.53 9.64
C ARG A 61 -4.51 14.21 9.02
N ASN A 62 -5.46 13.29 8.88
CA ASN A 62 -5.28 12.07 8.07
C ASN A 62 -5.92 12.31 6.71
N LEU A 63 -5.15 12.16 5.64
CA LEU A 63 -5.59 12.40 4.27
C LEU A 63 -5.48 11.12 3.47
N LEU A 64 -6.48 10.87 2.63
CA LEU A 64 -6.42 9.89 1.55
C LEU A 64 -6.21 10.68 0.26
N ILE A 65 -5.09 10.43 -0.40
CA ILE A 65 -4.70 11.13 -1.63
C ILE A 65 -4.79 10.12 -2.79
N PHE A 66 -5.52 10.49 -3.84
CA PHE A 66 -5.53 9.70 -5.07
C PHE A 66 -4.21 9.88 -5.83
N LYS A 67 -3.61 8.77 -6.28
CA LYS A 67 -2.34 8.80 -7.03
C LYS A 67 -2.42 9.63 -8.31
N HIS A 68 -3.59 9.68 -8.95
CA HIS A 68 -3.79 10.50 -10.16
C HIS A 68 -3.84 12.02 -9.87
N ALA A 69 -3.88 12.44 -8.60
CA ALA A 69 -3.77 13.83 -8.20
C ALA A 69 -2.32 14.25 -7.85
N ILE A 70 -1.39 13.29 -7.86
CA ILE A 70 0.03 13.51 -7.51
C ILE A 70 0.83 13.64 -8.81
N ASP A 71 1.69 14.65 -8.89
CA ASP A 71 2.68 14.76 -9.96
C ASP A 71 3.95 13.99 -9.60
N TYR A 72 4.51 14.22 -8.41
CA TYR A 72 5.67 13.48 -7.92
C TYR A 72 5.76 13.50 -6.39
N ILE A 73 6.61 12.60 -5.87
CA ILE A 73 6.93 12.48 -4.45
C ILE A 73 8.43 12.62 -4.28
N GLU A 74 8.87 13.59 -3.49
CA GLU A 74 10.26 13.76 -3.10
C GLU A 74 10.50 13.05 -1.76
N PHE A 75 11.52 12.21 -1.70
CA PHE A 75 11.88 11.43 -0.52
C PHE A 75 13.40 11.34 -0.37
N GLN A 76 13.87 11.28 0.87
CA GLN A 76 15.28 10.99 1.16
C GLN A 76 15.56 9.48 1.03
N PRO A 77 16.72 9.08 0.45
CA PRO A 77 17.14 7.69 0.32
C PRO A 77 17.00 6.88 1.62
#